data_AF-A0A7D4AV72-F1
#
_entry.id   AF-A0A7D4AV72-F1
#
_cell.length_a   1.000
_cell.length_b   1.000
_cell.length_c   1.000
_cell.angle_alpha   90.00
_cell.angle_beta   90.00
_cell.angle_gamma   90.00
#
_symmetry.space_group_name_H-M   'P 1'
#
loop_
_entity.id
_entity.type
_entity.pdbx_description
1 polymer ?
#
loop_
_entity_poly.entity_id
_entity_poly.type
_entity_poly.pdbx_seq_one_letter_code
_entity_poly.pdbx_strand_id
1 'polypeptide(L)'
;MRTLVLLPGGNVLVGGSFTQYNGVARGRVVRLLPTGAVDTGFATGAGANNAVTALATTTGGQVLAVGNLTQYDSGSARTGLVRLTAAGAEDAAFTPPLLETRGASARPRSWPAASCWCRAISRLSMARP
;
A
#
# COMPACT_ATOMS: atom_id res chain seq x y z
N MET A 1 2.93 14.91 -13.11
CA MET A 1 1.88 13.88 -12.90
C MET A 1 2.56 12.53 -13.03
N ARG A 2 2.36 11.59 -12.09
CA ARG A 2 3.12 10.32 -12.07
C ARG A 2 2.22 9.09 -12.17
N THR A 3 0.97 9.19 -11.73
CA THR A 3 -0.01 8.10 -11.77
C THR A 3 -1.46 8.62 -11.74
N LEU A 4 -2.39 7.86 -12.29
CA LEU A 4 -3.83 8.10 -12.25
C LEU A 4 -4.59 6.77 -12.20
N VAL A 5 -5.72 6.73 -11.49
CA VAL A 5 -6.56 5.53 -11.33
C VAL A 5 -8.03 5.91 -11.40
N LEU A 6 -8.83 5.11 -12.10
CA LEU A 6 -10.28 5.27 -12.17
C LEU A 6 -10.96 4.49 -11.04
N LEU A 7 -11.86 5.15 -10.32
CA LEU A 7 -12.67 4.54 -9.26
C LEU A 7 -13.99 3.98 -9.83
N PRO A 8 -14.57 2.95 -9.19
CA PRO A 8 -15.94 2.53 -9.45
C PRO A 8 -16.88 3.71 -9.15
N GLY A 9 -17.53 4.26 -10.16
CA GLY A 9 -18.34 5.49 -10.06
C GLY A 9 -17.87 6.65 -10.94
N GLY A 10 -16.75 6.49 -11.67
CA GLY A 10 -16.27 7.48 -12.64
C GLY A 10 -15.40 8.59 -12.06
N ASN A 11 -15.16 8.56 -10.75
CA ASN A 11 -14.20 9.46 -10.10
C ASN A 11 -12.77 9.07 -10.50
N VAL A 12 -11.87 10.05 -10.58
CA VAL A 12 -10.47 9.83 -10.95
C VAL A 12 -9.56 10.21 -9.78
N LEU A 13 -8.69 9.31 -9.38
CA LEU A 13 -7.61 9.60 -8.44
C LEU A 13 -6.35 9.97 -9.20
N VAL A 14 -5.70 11.05 -8.78
CA VAL A 14 -4.45 11.52 -9.37
C VAL A 14 -3.39 11.63 -8.28
N GLY A 15 -2.23 11.03 -8.53
CA GLY A 15 -1.08 11.02 -7.64
C GLY A 15 0.17 11.59 -8.31
N GLY A 16 1.02 12.27 -7.52
CA GLY A 16 2.30 12.74 -8.01
C GLY A 16 3.10 13.56 -7.02
N SER A 17 3.85 14.54 -7.54
CA SER A 17 4.73 15.43 -6.77
C SER A 17 4.15 16.83 -6.59
N PHE A 18 2.85 17.01 -6.84
CA PHE A 18 2.20 18.32 -6.77
C PHE A 18 1.80 18.66 -5.33
N THR A 19 1.93 19.92 -4.95
CA THR A 19 1.49 20.45 -3.64
C THR A 19 0.21 21.26 -3.74
N GLN A 20 -0.21 21.59 -4.96
CA GLN A 20 -1.41 22.35 -5.25
C GLN A 20 -2.11 21.77 -6.48
N TYR A 21 -3.44 21.80 -6.46
CA TYR A 21 -4.27 21.47 -7.60
C TYR A 21 -5.38 22.52 -7.70
N ASN A 22 -5.48 23.21 -8.85
CA ASN A 22 -6.46 24.26 -9.10
C ASN A 22 -6.49 25.36 -8.01
N GLY A 23 -5.32 25.80 -7.53
CA GLY A 23 -5.17 26.81 -6.48
C GLY A 23 -5.43 26.32 -5.05
N VAL A 24 -5.82 25.04 -4.87
CA VAL A 24 -6.05 24.45 -3.55
C VAL A 24 -4.85 23.60 -3.13
N ALA A 25 -4.35 23.83 -1.91
CA ALA A 25 -3.30 23.01 -1.33
C ALA A 25 -3.80 21.56 -1.16
N ARG A 26 -3.08 20.60 -1.75
CA ARG A 26 -3.39 19.18 -1.69
C ARG A 26 -2.11 18.38 -1.52
N GLY A 27 -2.12 17.46 -0.57
CA GLY A 27 -0.95 16.64 -0.23
C GLY A 27 -0.68 15.52 -1.24
N ARG A 28 -0.34 15.89 -2.48
CA ARG A 28 0.20 15.00 -3.54
C ARG A 28 -0.73 13.89 -4.05
N VAL A 29 -1.95 13.82 -3.52
CA VAL A 29 -3.06 12.97 -3.97
C VAL A 29 -4.32 13.84 -4.04
N VAL A 30 -5.07 13.74 -5.14
CA VAL A 30 -6.35 14.42 -5.33
C VAL A 30 -7.35 13.46 -5.96
N ARG A 31 -8.62 13.56 -5.55
CA ARG A 31 -9.74 12.91 -6.22
C ARG A 31 -10.51 13.95 -7.03
N LEU A 32 -10.82 13.58 -8.26
CA LEU A 32 -11.62 14.36 -9.20
C LEU A 32 -12.94 13.64 -9.43
N LEU A 33 -14.00 14.44 -9.56
CA LEU A 33 -15.31 14.00 -10.00
C LEU A 33 -15.26 13.64 -11.50
N PRO A 34 -16.27 12.93 -12.04
CA PRO A 34 -16.30 12.57 -13.46
C PRO A 34 -16.38 13.82 -14.36
N THR A 35 -16.82 14.94 -13.80
CA THR A 35 -16.85 16.26 -14.44
C THR A 35 -15.47 16.92 -14.51
N GLY A 36 -14.44 16.36 -13.87
CA GLY A 36 -13.10 16.93 -13.74
C GLY A 36 -12.93 17.93 -12.59
N ALA A 37 -14.02 18.27 -11.89
CA ALA A 37 -13.96 19.11 -10.69
C ALA A 37 -13.28 18.38 -9.52
N VAL A 38 -12.61 19.11 -8.64
CA VAL A 38 -12.00 18.54 -7.43
C VAL A 38 -13.09 18.09 -6.47
N ASP A 39 -13.00 16.84 -6.01
CA ASP A 39 -13.88 16.36 -4.95
C ASP A 39 -13.41 16.91 -3.59
N THR A 40 -14.19 17.84 -3.03
CA THR A 40 -13.92 18.45 -1.73
C THR A 40 -14.16 17.50 -0.56
N GLY A 41 -14.93 16.42 -0.76
CA GLY A 41 -15.14 15.38 0.24
C GLY A 41 -13.95 14.45 0.42
N PHE A 42 -12.95 14.51 -0.46
CA PHE A 42 -11.71 13.74 -0.33
C PHE A 42 -10.67 14.52 0.49
N ALA A 43 -10.62 14.25 1.79
CA ALA A 43 -9.77 14.96 2.75
C ALA A 43 -8.50 14.15 3.04
N THR A 44 -7.37 14.59 2.47
CA THR A 44 -6.05 13.97 2.69
C THR A 44 -5.27 14.57 3.87
N GLY A 45 -5.82 15.60 4.55
CA GLY A 45 -5.10 16.33 5.60
C GLY A 45 -3.86 17.03 5.05
N ALA A 46 -2.72 16.88 5.73
CA ALA A 46 -1.43 17.31 5.18
C ALA A 46 -0.96 16.43 4.00
N GLY A 47 -1.52 15.22 3.88
CA GLY A 47 -1.26 14.21 2.86
C GLY A 47 0.16 13.65 2.88
N ALA A 48 0.59 13.08 1.75
CA ALA A 48 1.91 12.48 1.65
C ALA A 48 3.00 13.56 1.66
N ASN A 49 4.07 13.38 2.43
CA ASN A 49 5.17 14.34 2.54
C ASN A 49 6.17 14.32 1.36
N ASN A 50 6.08 13.30 0.50
CA ASN A 50 6.92 13.15 -0.69
C ASN A 50 6.12 12.56 -1.86
N ALA A 51 6.76 12.43 -3.03
CA ALA A 51 6.13 11.99 -4.26
C ALA A 51 5.46 10.62 -4.13
N VAL A 52 4.18 10.57 -4.51
CA VAL A 52 3.44 9.34 -4.73
C VAL A 52 3.79 8.82 -6.12
N THR A 53 4.32 7.60 -6.20
CA THR A 53 4.79 6.99 -7.45
C THR A 53 3.72 6.13 -8.10
N ALA A 54 2.89 5.45 -7.30
CA ALA A 54 1.77 4.67 -7.80
C ALA A 54 0.58 4.72 -6.85
N LEU A 55 -0.61 4.53 -7.43
CA LEU A 55 -1.88 4.42 -6.74
C LEU A 55 -2.54 3.11 -7.17
N ALA A 56 -3.27 2.48 -6.26
CA ALA A 56 -4.11 1.32 -6.55
C ALA A 56 -5.39 1.40 -5.74
N THR A 57 -6.50 0.88 -6.26
CA THR A 57 -7.79 0.85 -5.58
C THR A 57 -8.12 -0.58 -5.17
N THR A 58 -8.65 -0.76 -3.96
CA THR A 58 -9.20 -2.04 -3.49
C THR A 58 -10.69 -2.11 -3.79
N THR A 59 -11.25 -3.32 -3.90
CA THR A 59 -12.69 -3.55 -4.10
C THR A 59 -13.58 -2.93 -3.02
N GLY A 60 -13.03 -2.72 -1.81
CA GLY A 60 -13.70 -2.03 -0.71
C GLY A 60 -13.71 -0.49 -0.81
N GLY A 61 -13.32 0.11 -1.93
CA GLY A 61 -13.27 1.57 -2.12
C GLY A 61 -12.09 2.26 -1.41
N GLN A 62 -11.18 1.48 -0.83
CA GLN A 62 -9.93 1.95 -0.25
C GLN A 62 -8.91 2.23 -1.36
N VAL A 63 -7.95 3.10 -1.07
CA VAL A 63 -6.89 3.49 -2.00
C VAL A 63 -5.55 3.18 -1.37
N LEU A 64 -4.72 2.38 -2.02
CA LEU A 64 -3.31 2.25 -1.67
C LEU A 64 -2.50 3.31 -2.40
N ALA A 65 -1.71 4.06 -1.66
CA ALA A 65 -0.72 4.98 -2.19
C ALA A 65 0.68 4.51 -1.80
N VAL A 66 1.56 4.45 -2.80
CA VAL A 66 2.96 4.06 -2.62
C VAL A 66 3.88 5.11 -3.21
N GLY A 67 5.07 5.24 -2.64
CA GLY A 67 6.04 6.23 -3.09
C GLY A 67 7.24 6.34 -2.15
N ASN A 68 8.00 7.41 -2.31
CA ASN A 68 9.11 7.74 -1.40
C ASN A 68 8.60 8.52 -0.16
N LEU A 69 7.36 8.24 0.25
CA LEU A 69 6.75 8.87 1.41
C LEU A 69 7.38 8.31 2.69
N THR A 70 7.70 9.19 3.63
CA THR A 70 8.14 8.85 4.99
C THR A 70 7.12 9.27 6.05
N GLN A 71 6.08 9.99 5.61
CA GLN A 71 4.98 10.44 6.43
C GLN A 71 3.72 10.62 5.58
N TYR A 72 2.59 10.30 6.17
CA TYR A 72 1.27 10.68 5.68
C TYR A 72 0.54 11.43 6.80
N ASP A 73 -0.07 12.57 6.48
CA ASP A 73 -0.70 13.47 7.45
C ASP A 73 0.26 14.02 8.54
N SER A 74 -0.14 15.05 9.29
CA SER A 74 0.71 15.73 10.27
C SER A 74 0.89 14.92 11.57
N GLY A 75 1.39 13.69 11.49
CA GLY A 75 1.70 12.86 12.65
C GLY A 75 1.97 11.37 12.37
N SER A 76 1.58 10.83 11.21
CA SER A 76 1.73 9.39 10.94
C SER A 76 3.00 9.08 10.16
N ALA A 77 4.00 8.52 10.84
CA ALA A 77 5.20 7.98 10.22
C ALA A 77 4.84 6.74 9.39
N ARG A 78 4.61 6.93 8.10
CA ARG A 78 4.35 5.88 7.12
C ARG A 78 5.47 5.86 6.11
N THR A 79 6.17 4.74 6.01
CA THR A 79 7.29 4.59 5.07
C THR A 79 6.87 3.73 3.90
N GLY A 80 6.95 4.29 2.69
CA GLY A 80 6.82 3.58 1.43
C GLY A 80 5.39 3.27 0.98
N LEU A 81 4.49 2.94 1.92
CA LEU A 81 3.14 2.49 1.60
C LEU A 81 2.14 2.98 2.65
N VAL A 82 1.01 3.51 2.19
CA VAL A 82 -0.13 3.91 3.01
C VAL A 82 -1.42 3.43 2.36
N ARG A 83 -2.37 2.98 3.17
CA ARG A 83 -3.75 2.73 2.72
C ARG A 83 -4.63 3.88 3.21
N LEU A 84 -5.44 4.40 2.30
CA LEU A 84 -6.40 5.47 2.51
C LEU A 84 -7.81 4.89 2.42
N THR A 85 -8.71 5.47 3.20
CA THR A 85 -10.14 5.23 3.12
C THR A 85 -10.72 5.85 1.85
N ALA A 86 -11.97 5.49 1.52
CA ALA A 86 -12.70 6.14 0.43
C ALA A 86 -12.86 7.65 0.63
N ALA A 87 -12.72 8.19 1.85
CA ALA A 87 -12.76 9.62 2.12
C ALA A 87 -11.39 10.31 1.99
N GLY A 88 -10.31 9.56 1.75
CA GLY A 88 -8.94 10.11 1.64
C GLY A 88 -8.18 10.21 2.97
N ALA A 89 -8.87 9.96 4.08
CA ALA A 89 -8.24 9.81 5.40
C ALA A 89 -7.39 8.54 5.44
N GLU A 90 -6.30 8.58 6.20
CA GLU A 90 -5.44 7.41 6.44
C GLU A 90 -6.21 6.29 7.13
N ASP A 91 -6.00 5.04 6.69
CA ASP A 91 -6.51 3.86 7.37
C ASP A 91 -5.50 3.39 8.44
N ALA A 92 -5.74 3.77 9.69
CA ALA A 92 -4.90 3.40 10.82
C ALA A 92 -4.89 1.88 11.11
N ALA A 93 -5.95 1.15 10.72
CA ALA A 93 -6.01 -0.31 10.88
C ALA A 93 -5.09 -1.05 9.90
N PHE A 94 -4.64 -0.36 8.85
CA PHE A 94 -3.65 -0.90 7.94
C PHE A 94 -2.24 -0.71 8.51
N THR A 95 -1.72 -1.75 9.16
CA THR A 95 -0.31 -1.81 9.53
C THR A 95 0.40 -2.70 8.51
N PRO A 96 1.11 -2.14 7.51
CA PRO A 96 1.93 -2.99 6.66
C PRO A 96 2.94 -3.72 7.55
N PRO A 97 3.23 -5.01 7.30
CA PRO A 97 4.33 -5.67 8.00
C PRO A 97 5.55 -4.77 7.83
N LEU A 98 6.19 -4.44 8.97
CA LEU A 98 7.27 -3.47 9.00
C LEU A 98 8.26 -3.80 7.88
N LEU A 99 8.44 -2.87 6.94
CA LEU A 99 9.66 -2.81 6.13
C LEU A 99 10.76 -2.38 7.10
N GLU A 100 11.10 -3.26 8.04
CA GLU A 100 12.22 -3.01 8.94
C GLU A 100 13.44 -2.83 8.05
N THR A 101 14.04 -1.65 8.11
CA THR A 101 15.49 -1.56 8.04
C THR A 101 16.02 -2.59 9.03
N ARG A 102 16.43 -3.77 8.53
CA ARG A 102 16.91 -4.95 9.26
C ARG A 102 17.24 -4.63 10.72
N GLY A 103 16.34 -4.98 11.65
CA GLY A 103 16.46 -4.44 13.00
C GLY A 103 15.67 -5.10 14.13
N ALA A 104 14.80 -6.08 13.89
CA ALA A 104 14.25 -6.90 14.97
C ALA A 104 14.29 -8.37 14.57
N SER A 105 15.43 -9.00 14.87
CA SER A 105 15.55 -10.45 14.91
C SER A 105 14.67 -11.04 16.01
N ALA A 106 13.37 -11.21 15.75
CA ALA A 106 12.61 -12.23 16.45
C ALA A 106 12.97 -13.58 15.82
N ARG A 107 14.12 -14.15 16.22
CA ARG A 107 14.34 -15.58 16.03
C ARG A 107 13.17 -16.28 16.72
N PRO A 108 12.37 -17.14 16.07
CA PRO A 108 11.45 -17.99 16.80
C PRO A 108 12.29 -18.85 17.75
N ARG A 109 12.25 -18.55 19.05
CA ARG A 109 12.80 -19.41 20.11
C ARG A 109 11.84 -20.58 20.29
N SER A 110 11.88 -21.50 19.35
CA SER A 110 11.61 -22.94 19.45
C SER A 110 11.17 -23.42 18.08
N TRP A 111 12.08 -24.11 17.39
CA TRP A 111 11.67 -25.14 16.45
C TRP A 111 11.43 -26.38 17.31
N PRO A 112 10.20 -26.89 17.52
CA PRO A 112 10.06 -28.24 17.99
C PRO A 112 10.64 -29.14 16.90
N ALA A 113 11.62 -29.95 17.29
CA ALA A 113 12.29 -30.90 16.42
C ALA A 113 11.26 -31.81 15.73
N ALA A 114 11.08 -31.63 14.43
CA ALA A 114 10.48 -32.60 13.54
C ALA A 114 11.24 -32.55 12.21
N SER A 115 12.45 -33.12 12.25
CA SER A 115 12.99 -34.02 11.24
C SER A 115 12.39 -33.92 9.84
N CYS A 116 12.77 -32.89 9.09
CA CYS A 116 12.76 -32.96 7.63
C CYS A 116 14.00 -33.74 7.20
N TRP A 117 13.84 -35.04 6.89
CA TRP A 117 14.75 -35.81 6.05
C TRP A 117 13.89 -36.33 4.88
N CYS A 118 13.90 -35.65 3.73
CA CYS A 118 14.81 -35.87 2.61
C CYS A 118 14.60 -37.24 1.92
N ARG A 119 13.89 -37.18 0.78
CA ARG A 119 14.20 -37.87 -0.49
C ARG A 119 14.13 -39.42 -0.51
N ALA A 120 13.13 -39.94 -1.22
CA ALA A 120 13.25 -41.22 -1.93
C ALA A 120 12.39 -41.21 -3.21
N ILE A 121 13.02 -40.82 -4.32
CA ILE A 121 12.60 -41.17 -5.67
C ILE A 121 13.43 -42.40 -6.08
N SER A 122 12.74 -43.38 -6.68
CA SER A 122 13.24 -44.42 -7.60
C SER A 122 13.71 -45.79 -7.08
N ARG A 123 13.03 -46.80 -7.67
CA ARG A 123 13.46 -48.19 -8.01
C ARG A 123 13.46 -49.17 -6.82
N LEU A 124 13.05 -50.44 -6.95
CA LEU A 124 13.28 -51.38 -8.04
C LEU A 124 12.37 -52.63 -7.90
N SER A 125 11.90 -53.12 -9.04
CA SER A 125 11.69 -54.52 -9.48
C SER A 125 11.67 -55.71 -8.50
N MET A 126 10.79 -56.64 -8.87
CA MET A 126 10.88 -58.12 -8.84
C MET A 126 10.22 -58.91 -7.70
N ALA A 127 9.31 -59.76 -8.18
CA ALA A 127 8.55 -60.78 -7.48
C ALA A 127 9.33 -62.09 -7.37
N ARG A 128 9.10 -62.80 -6.25
CA ARG A 128 9.18 -64.27 -6.03
C ARG A 128 10.57 -64.92 -6.19
N PRO A 129 10.86 -66.07 -5.55
CA PRO A 129 10.07 -67.32 -5.55
C PRO A 129 9.04 -67.45 -4.43
#